data_AF-A0A7J4FZN7-F1
#
_entry.id   AF-A0A7J4FZN7-F1
#
_cell.length_a   1.000
_cell.length_b   1.000
_cell.length_c   1.000
_cell.angle_alpha   90.00
_cell.angle_beta   90.00
_cell.angle_gamma   90.00
#
_symmetry.space_group_name_H-M   'P 1'
#
loop_
_entity.id
_entity.type
_entity.pdbx_description
1 polymer ?
#
loop_
_entity_poly.entity_id
_entity_poly.type
_entity_poly.pdbx_seq_one_letter_code
_entity_poly.pdbx_strand_id
1 'polypeptide(L)'
;MIVIDLIIWVSMFMLLSASYFDLRTGEIPEMVSRGFIFSILLMASAQSILNFNPSYVINSMVMGTAYFLFGYLMFYLGEWGGGDVKLLAGIGLSLGLLGAENYFLDEIFPYYISYFINMAIVSS
;
A
#
# COMPACT_ATOMS: atom_id res chain seq x y z
N MET A 1 13.15 -4.25 12.83
CA MET A 1 12.49 -3.10 13.51
C MET A 1 12.65 -1.82 12.72
N ILE A 2 13.85 -1.21 12.61
CA ILE A 2 14.03 0.10 11.94
C ILE A 2 13.42 0.18 10.52
N VAL A 3 13.61 -0.87 9.70
CA VAL A 3 13.06 -0.92 8.33
C VAL A 3 11.54 -0.95 8.33
N ILE A 4 10.93 -1.78 9.19
CA ILE A 4 9.48 -1.91 9.34
C ILE A 4 8.89 -0.56 9.76
N ASP A 5 9.48 0.07 10.77
CA ASP A 5 9.05 1.38 11.26
C ASP A 5 9.10 2.41 10.13
N LEU A 6 10.17 2.41 9.32
CA LEU A 6 10.31 3.29 8.17
C LEU A 6 9.21 3.06 7.12
N ILE A 7 8.86 1.81 6.81
CA ILE A 7 7.79 1.47 5.86
C ILE A 7 6.45 2.03 6.36
N ILE A 8 6.17 1.85 7.65
CA ILE A 8 4.94 2.33 8.28
C ILE A 8 4.89 3.87 8.23
N TRP A 9 5.96 4.55 8.65
CA TRP A 9 6.02 6.01 8.65
C TRP A 9 5.85 6.61 7.25
N VAL A 10 6.50 6.04 6.23
CA VAL A 10 6.34 6.46 4.84
C VAL A 10 4.90 6.25 4.36
N SER A 11 4.31 5.09 4.66
CA SER A 11 2.92 4.78 4.29
C SER A 11 1.94 5.72 4.96
N MET A 12 2.07 5.95 6.27
CA MET A 12 1.23 6.89 7.02
C MET A 12 1.37 8.32 6.48
N PHE A 13 2.59 8.78 6.22
CA PHE A 13 2.82 10.11 5.69
C PHE A 13 2.14 10.31 4.32
N MET A 14 2.26 9.33 3.42
CA MET A 14 1.62 9.39 2.10
C MET A 14 0.09 9.35 2.19
N LEU A 15 -0.48 8.50 3.05
CA LEU A 15 -1.93 8.42 3.25
C LEU A 15 -2.50 9.67 3.91
N LEU A 16 -1.82 10.24 4.91
CA LEU A 16 -2.21 11.50 5.52
C LEU A 16 -2.13 12.66 4.53
N SER A 17 -1.09 12.68 3.69
CA SER A 17 -0.97 13.67 2.62
C SER A 17 -2.12 13.53 1.62
N ALA A 18 -2.42 12.30 1.19
CA ALA A 18 -3.54 12.04 0.29
C ALA A 18 -4.88 12.48 0.89
N SER A 19 -5.15 12.12 2.14
CA SER A 19 -6.37 12.53 2.87
C SER A 19 -6.46 14.06 3.02
N TYR A 20 -5.34 14.73 3.32
CA TYR A 20 -5.31 16.19 3.41
C TYR A 20 -5.71 16.87 2.10
N PHE A 21 -5.16 16.41 0.97
CA PHE A 21 -5.52 16.97 -0.33
C PHE A 21 -6.94 16.58 -0.74
N ASP A 22 -7.34 15.33 -0.51
CA ASP A 22 -8.69 14.87 -0.82
C ASP A 22 -9.76 15.72 -0.11
N LEU A 23 -9.59 15.97 1.20
CA LEU A 23 -10.51 16.82 1.97
C LEU A 23 -10.50 18.30 1.54
N ARG A 24 -9.40 18.78 0.94
CA ARG A 24 -9.22 20.19 0.57
C ARG A 24 -9.62 20.50 -0.87
N THR A 25 -9.30 19.61 -1.80
CA THR A 25 -9.46 19.80 -3.24
C THR A 25 -10.46 18.83 -3.86
N GLY A 26 -10.92 17.80 -3.13
CA GLY A 26 -11.78 16.75 -3.65
C GLY A 26 -11.08 15.79 -4.61
N GLU A 27 -9.75 15.88 -4.69
CA GLU A 27 -8.93 15.10 -5.61
C GLU A 27 -7.58 14.77 -4.95
N ILE A 28 -7.09 13.55 -5.18
CA ILE A 28 -5.78 13.10 -4.72
C ILE A 28 -4.72 13.45 -5.78
N PRO A 29 -3.71 14.29 -5.45
CA PRO A 29 -2.69 14.69 -6.41
C PRO A 29 -1.87 13.50 -6.92
N GLU A 30 -1.59 13.51 -8.23
CA GLU A 30 -0.86 12.41 -8.85
C GLU A 30 0.59 12.27 -8.34
N MET A 31 1.16 13.36 -7.83
CA MET A 31 2.48 13.34 -7.18
C MET A 31 2.48 12.51 -5.90
N VAL A 32 1.39 12.54 -5.12
CA VAL A 32 1.28 11.79 -3.85
C VAL A 32 1.14 10.30 -4.14
N SER A 33 0.21 9.93 -5.02
CA SER A 33 -0.04 8.51 -5.32
C SER A 33 1.14 7.84 -6.04
N ARG A 34 1.74 8.49 -7.05
CA ARG A 34 2.97 7.96 -7.68
C ARG A 34 4.16 7.99 -6.74
N GLY A 35 4.29 9.03 -5.92
CA GLY A 35 5.34 9.14 -4.91
C GLY A 35 5.27 7.99 -3.91
N PHE A 36 4.07 7.60 -3.49
CA PHE A 36 3.87 6.47 -2.60
C PHE A 36 4.33 5.15 -3.25
N ILE A 37 3.83 4.82 -4.44
CA ILE A 37 4.22 3.63 -5.20
C ILE A 37 5.76 3.58 -5.38
N PHE A 38 6.35 4.68 -5.84
CA PHE A 38 7.78 4.77 -6.08
C PHE A 38 8.60 4.59 -4.80
N SER A 39 8.18 5.22 -3.69
CA SER A 39 8.88 5.13 -2.42
C SER A 39 8.95 3.68 -1.91
N ILE A 40 7.84 2.94 -1.95
CA ILE A 40 7.80 1.57 -1.49
C ILE A 40 8.58 0.64 -2.43
N LEU A 41 8.49 0.82 -3.75
CA LEU A 41 9.28 0.02 -4.70
C LEU A 41 10.78 0.24 -4.53
N LEU A 42 11.21 1.48 -4.27
CA LEU A 42 12.60 1.79 -3.98
C LEU A 42 13.05 1.08 -2.70
N MET A 43 12.23 1.12 -1.64
CA MET A 43 12.52 0.42 -0.39
C MET A 43 12.57 -1.10 -0.56
N ALA A 44 11.61 -1.69 -1.29
CA ALA A 44 11.58 -3.11 -1.59
C ALA A 44 12.81 -3.55 -2.39
N SER A 45 13.22 -2.74 -3.37
CA SER A 45 14.42 -2.98 -4.16
C SER A 45 15.69 -2.90 -3.30
N ALA A 46 15.77 -1.91 -2.42
CA ALA A 46 16.87 -1.78 -1.47
C ALA A 46 16.95 -3.00 -0.54
N GLN A 47 15.83 -3.44 0.04
CA GLN A 47 15.79 -4.64 0.88
C GLN A 47 16.17 -5.91 0.12
N SER A 48 15.74 -6.02 -1.13
CA SER A 48 16.07 -7.17 -1.96
C SER A 48 17.58 -7.28 -2.23
N ILE A 49 18.24 -6.14 -2.49
CA ILE A 49 19.69 -6.08 -2.70
C ILE A 49 20.46 -6.35 -1.41
N LEU A 50 20.06 -5.72 -0.29
CA LEU A 50 20.75 -5.84 1.00
C LEU A 50 20.70 -7.26 1.56
N ASN A 51 19.58 -7.96 1.37
CA ASN A 51 19.36 -9.31 1.89
C ASN A 51 19.60 -10.40 0.85
N PHE A 52 20.04 -10.05 -0.37
CA PHE A 52 20.21 -10.97 -1.51
C PHE A 52 18.99 -11.88 -1.76
N ASN A 53 17.79 -11.33 -1.58
CA ASN A 53 16.55 -12.09 -1.65
C ASN A 53 15.52 -11.36 -2.54
N PRO A 54 15.13 -11.93 -3.69
CA PRO A 54 14.17 -11.27 -4.58
C PRO A 54 12.73 -11.24 -4.03
N SER A 55 12.43 -12.03 -2.99
CA SER A 55 11.07 -12.12 -2.42
C SER A 55 10.51 -10.77 -1.95
N TYR A 56 11.35 -9.85 -1.46
CA TYR A 56 10.90 -8.51 -1.05
C TYR A 56 10.22 -7.74 -2.18
N VAL A 57 10.84 -7.72 -3.37
CA VAL A 57 10.27 -7.06 -4.55
C VAL A 57 9.10 -7.86 -5.11
N ILE A 58 9.23 -9.19 -5.20
CA ILE A 58 8.19 -10.05 -5.75
C ILE A 58 6.90 -9.95 -4.93
N ASN A 59 6.99 -10.12 -3.60
CA ASN A 59 5.83 -10.05 -2.71
C ASN A 59 5.17 -8.67 -2.75
N SER A 60 5.96 -7.60 -2.75
CA SER A 60 5.45 -6.24 -2.92
C SER A 60 4.69 -6.12 -4.24
N MET A 61 5.31 -6.48 -5.37
CA MET A 61 4.70 -6.36 -6.70
C MET A 61 3.43 -7.19 -6.87
N VAL A 62 3.41 -8.42 -6.34
CA VAL A 62 2.23 -9.29 -6.36
C VAL A 62 1.08 -8.64 -5.60
N MET A 63 1.32 -8.18 -4.38
CA MET A 63 0.26 -7.56 -3.56
C MET A 63 -0.16 -6.19 -4.10
N GLY A 64 0.78 -5.37 -4.55
CA GLY A 64 0.51 -4.08 -5.20
C GLY A 64 -0.36 -4.24 -6.44
N THR A 65 -0.06 -5.25 -7.27
CA THR A 65 -0.84 -5.54 -8.48
C THR A 65 -2.22 -6.08 -8.12
N ALA A 66 -2.34 -6.98 -7.14
CA ALA A 66 -3.63 -7.49 -6.69
C ALA A 66 -4.54 -6.36 -6.17
N TYR A 67 -4.01 -5.44 -5.37
CA TYR A 67 -4.75 -4.28 -4.86
C TYR A 67 -5.08 -3.27 -5.95
N PHE A 68 -4.16 -3.04 -6.89
CA PHE A 68 -4.44 -2.20 -8.07
C PHE A 68 -5.59 -2.78 -8.89
N LEU A 69 -5.59 -4.09 -9.16
CA LEU A 69 -6.64 -4.76 -9.92
C LEU A 69 -7.98 -4.66 -9.20
N PHE A 70 -7.99 -4.84 -7.88
CA PHE A 70 -9.19 -4.65 -7.07
C PHE A 70 -9.70 -3.21 -7.11
N GLY A 71 -8.81 -2.23 -6.90
CA GLY A 71 -9.17 -0.82 -7.03
C GLY A 71 -9.67 -0.47 -8.43
N TYR A 72 -9.04 -1.01 -9.47
CA TYR A 72 -9.44 -0.79 -10.86
C TYR A 72 -10.83 -1.37 -11.15
N LEU A 73 -11.16 -2.54 -10.57
CA LEU A 73 -12.51 -3.10 -10.65
C LEU A 73 -13.53 -2.14 -10.02
N MET A 74 -13.24 -1.58 -8.84
CA MET A 74 -14.13 -0.63 -8.17
C MET A 74 -14.26 0.69 -8.94
N PHE A 75 -13.17 1.17 -9.55
CA PHE A 75 -13.22 2.33 -10.45
C PHE A 75 -14.08 2.05 -11.69
N TYR A 76 -13.96 0.86 -12.28
CA TYR A 76 -14.79 0.48 -13.43
C TYR A 76 -16.27 0.40 -13.06
N LEU A 77 -16.60 -0.03 -11.83
CA LEU A 77 -17.95 -0.05 -11.30
C LEU A 77 -18.48 1.34 -10.91
N GLY A 78 -17.62 2.37 -10.87
CA GLY A 78 -17.97 3.74 -10.51
C GLY A 78 -18.04 4.00 -9.01
N GLU A 79 -17.59 3.06 -8.18
CA GLU A 79 -17.61 3.17 -6.71
C GLU A 79 -16.48 4.07 -6.18
N TRP A 80 -15.29 3.96 -6.79
CA TRP A 80 -14.08 4.67 -6.35
C TRP A 80 -13.45 5.52 -7.45
N GLY A 81 -12.72 6.56 -7.06
CA GLY A 81 -12.00 7.43 -7.97
C GLY A 81 -10.69 6.81 -8.46
N GLY A 82 -10.16 7.32 -9.58
CA GLY A 82 -8.87 6.88 -10.10
C GLY A 82 -7.68 7.14 -9.15
N GLY A 83 -7.81 8.12 -8.25
CA GLY A 83 -6.85 8.38 -7.18
C GLY A 83 -6.78 7.23 -6.17
N ASP A 84 -7.94 6.71 -5.76
CA ASP A 84 -8.07 5.62 -4.80
C ASP A 84 -7.44 4.33 -5.32
N VAL A 85 -7.59 4.06 -6.63
CA VAL A 85 -6.95 2.90 -7.29
C VAL A 85 -5.43 2.93 -7.13
N LYS A 86 -4.81 4.10 -7.36
CA LYS A 86 -3.35 4.26 -7.26
C LYS A 86 -2.90 4.21 -5.79
N LEU A 87 -3.70 4.75 -4.86
CA LEU A 87 -3.40 4.63 -3.44
C LEU A 87 -3.45 3.17 -2.97
N LEU A 88 -4.49 2.41 -3.37
CA LEU A 88 -4.60 0.99 -3.05
C LEU A 88 -3.42 0.19 -3.59
N ALA A 89 -2.92 0.52 -4.79
CA ALA A 89 -1.69 -0.08 -5.30
C ALA A 89 -0.49 0.18 -4.36
N GLY A 90 -0.32 1.43 -3.90
CA GLY A 90 0.71 1.80 -2.92
C GLY A 90 0.59 1.04 -1.59
N ILE A 91 -0.65 0.89 -1.10
CA ILE A 91 -0.95 0.12 0.12
C ILE A 91 -0.63 -1.36 -0.09
N GLY A 92 -1.04 -1.95 -1.21
CA GLY A 92 -0.71 -3.34 -1.53
C GLY A 92 0.79 -3.58 -1.61
N LEU A 93 1.55 -2.65 -2.20
CA LEU A 93 3.01 -2.71 -2.22
C LEU A 93 3.59 -2.69 -0.79
N SER A 94 3.09 -1.80 0.09
CA SER A 94 3.62 -1.69 1.46
C SER A 94 3.27 -2.91 2.30
N LEU A 95 2.06 -3.45 2.17
CA LEU A 95 1.64 -4.69 2.82
C LEU A 95 2.47 -5.88 2.32
N GLY A 96 2.74 -5.99 1.03
CA GLY A 96 3.60 -7.04 0.49
C GLY A 96 5.04 -6.96 1.01
N LEU A 97 5.58 -5.76 1.16
CA LEU A 97 6.91 -5.55 1.74
C LEU A 97 6.94 -5.90 3.24
N LEU A 98 5.95 -5.45 4.01
CA LEU A 98 5.81 -5.80 5.43
C LEU A 98 5.64 -7.31 5.64
N GLY A 99 4.90 -7.98 4.75
CA GLY A 99 4.80 -9.44 4.74
C GLY A 99 6.14 -10.13 4.51
N ALA A 100 6.95 -9.63 3.57
CA ALA A 100 8.30 -10.15 3.33
C ALA A 100 9.26 -9.92 4.50
N GLU A 101 9.06 -8.85 5.27
CA GLU A 101 9.77 -8.57 6.54
C GLU A 101 9.23 -9.38 7.74
N ASN A 102 8.29 -10.30 7.51
CA ASN A 102 7.63 -11.10 8.54
C ASN A 102 6.97 -10.25 9.64
N TYR A 103 6.35 -9.13 9.27
CA TYR A 103 5.65 -8.27 10.24
C TYR A 103 4.34 -8.89 10.74
N PHE A 104 3.60 -9.58 9.87
CA PHE A 104 2.26 -10.11 10.16
C PHE A 104 2.29 -11.51 10.77
N LEU A 105 3.05 -11.69 11.85
CA LEU A 105 3.03 -12.95 12.60
C LEU A 105 1.79 -12.98 13.50
N ASP A 106 1.09 -14.12 13.50
CA ASP A 106 -0.06 -14.40 14.38
C ASP A 106 -1.33 -13.55 14.16
N GLU A 107 -1.62 -13.12 12.92
CA GLU A 107 -2.93 -12.52 12.62
C GLU A 107 -4.05 -13.57 12.47
N ILE A 108 -5.27 -13.22 12.91
CA ILE A 108 -6.49 -14.05 12.76
C ILE A 108 -6.83 -14.26 11.29
N PHE A 109 -6.66 -13.21 10.49
CA PHE A 109 -6.89 -13.24 9.05
C PHE A 109 -5.58 -13.01 8.31
N PRO A 110 -5.45 -13.52 7.07
CA PRO A 110 -4.30 -13.21 6.25
C PRO A 110 -4.19 -11.69 5.99
N TYR A 111 -2.97 -11.14 6.09
CA TYR A 111 -2.71 -9.70 6.01
C TYR A 111 -3.25 -9.02 4.75
N TYR A 112 -3.34 -9.75 3.64
CA TYR A 112 -3.84 -9.24 2.37
C TYR A 112 -5.37 -9.06 2.35
N ILE A 113 -6.11 -9.67 3.30
CA ILE A 113 -7.55 -9.46 3.51
C ILE A 113 -7.80 -8.59 4.74
N SER A 114 -6.95 -8.69 5.78
CA SER A 114 -7.16 -7.97 7.05
C SER A 114 -7.29 -6.47 6.86
N TYR A 115 -6.58 -5.88 5.90
CA TYR A 115 -6.76 -4.47 5.52
C TYR A 115 -8.20 -4.11 5.16
N PHE A 116 -8.86 -4.88 4.29
CA PHE A 116 -10.24 -4.60 3.87
C PHE A 116 -11.24 -4.81 5.00
N ILE A 117 -11.03 -5.83 5.83
CA ILE A 117 -11.85 -6.07 7.02
C ILE A 117 -11.75 -4.89 7.98
N ASN A 118 -10.52 -4.45 8.28
CA ASN A 118 -10.29 -3.33 9.18
C ASN A 118 -10.86 -2.02 8.61
N MET A 119 -10.71 -1.78 7.31
CA MET A 119 -11.33 -0.63 6.64
C MET A 119 -12.86 -0.66 6.83
N ALA A 120 -13.50 -1.80 6.57
CA ALA A 120 -14.95 -1.94 6.69
C ALA A 120 -15.44 -1.64 8.12
N ILE A 121 -14.74 -2.19 9.13
CA ILE A 121 -15.05 -1.97 10.56
C ILE A 121 -14.87 -0.51 10.97
N VAL A 122 -13.84 0.18 10.47
CA VAL A 122 -13.58 1.59 10.82
C VAL A 122 -14.57 2.52 10.09
N SER A 123 -15.02 2.14 8.90
CA SER A 123 -15.97 2.94 8.10
C SER A 123 -17.44 2.78 8.49
N SER A 124 -17.79 1.74 9.26
CA SER A 124 -19.16 1.44 9.72
C SER A 124 -19.52 2.20 10.99
#